data_AF-A0A453K3G6-F1
#
_entry.id   AF-A0A453K3G6-F1
#
_cell.length_a   1.000
_cell.length_b   1.000
_cell.length_c   1.000
_cell.angle_alpha   90.00
_cell.angle_beta   90.00
_cell.angle_gamma   90.00
#
_symmetry.space_group_name_H-M   'P 1'
#
loop_
_entity.id
_entity.type
_entity.pdbx_description
1 polymer ?
#
loop_
_entity_poly.entity_id
_entity_poly.type
_entity_poly.pdbx_seq_one_letter_code
_entity_poly.pdbx_strand_id
1 'polypeptide(L)'
;MPSPNDPPAALPLTLDLEDFKGDFSFDALFGSLVDELLPEFHGDDAAGVPPPPPPLLGAAPPVFPAVDELLGLFKHSCKELVDLRRQIDKRLQNLKKEVATQDAKHRKTLGELEKGVDGLFDSFARLDSRISSVGQTAAKIGDHLQSAESQRETASQTIDLIKYLMEFNSTPGDLMELSPLFSDDSRVAEAASIAQKLRSFAEEDVGRHGVTSAVGSANASRGLEVAVANLQEYCNELENRLLSRFDTASQRRELSTMAECAKILSQVCTRCKGHGPVFHAQFG
;
A
#
# COMPACT_ATOMS: atom_id res chain seq x y z
N MET A 1 -25.97 -29.71 -74.75
CA MET A 1 -26.26 -29.12 -76.07
C MET A 1 -27.59 -28.37 -75.98
N PRO A 2 -27.71 -27.22 -76.65
CA PRO A 2 -28.30 -25.95 -76.17
C PRO A 2 -29.83 -26.01 -75.93
N SER A 3 -30.47 -25.19 -75.09
CA SER A 3 -30.31 -23.72 -74.97
C SER A 3 -30.11 -23.18 -73.54
N PRO A 4 -29.13 -22.27 -73.32
CA PRO A 4 -28.91 -21.55 -72.07
C PRO A 4 -29.41 -20.10 -72.13
N ASN A 5 -30.54 -19.83 -72.81
CA ASN A 5 -30.91 -18.45 -73.17
C ASN A 5 -32.42 -18.15 -73.04
N ASP A 6 -33.04 -18.67 -71.99
CA ASP A 6 -34.22 -18.01 -71.42
C ASP A 6 -33.80 -17.45 -70.05
N PRO A 7 -33.70 -16.12 -69.89
CA PRO A 7 -33.64 -15.56 -68.55
C PRO A 7 -34.87 -16.06 -67.79
N PRO A 8 -34.76 -16.48 -66.52
CA PRO A 8 -35.97 -16.61 -65.70
C PRO A 8 -36.67 -15.26 -65.84
N ALA A 9 -37.89 -15.24 -66.37
CA ALA A 9 -38.68 -14.02 -66.51
C ALA A 9 -38.53 -13.27 -65.18
N ALA A 10 -37.74 -12.20 -65.18
CA ALA A 10 -37.30 -11.55 -63.98
C ALA A 10 -38.58 -10.98 -63.39
N LEU A 11 -39.05 -11.59 -62.30
CA LEU A 11 -40.20 -11.07 -61.58
C LEU A 11 -39.81 -9.63 -61.19
N PRO A 12 -40.57 -8.60 -61.60
CA PRO A 12 -40.09 -7.23 -61.61
C PRO A 12 -39.81 -6.61 -60.23
N LEU A 13 -40.07 -7.32 -59.13
CA LEU A 13 -39.74 -6.89 -57.76
C LEU A 13 -39.44 -8.11 -56.88
N THR A 14 -38.23 -8.14 -56.32
CA THR A 14 -37.88 -8.99 -55.18
C THR A 14 -37.64 -8.10 -53.97
N LEU A 15 -38.51 -8.17 -52.96
CA LEU A 15 -38.38 -7.36 -51.75
C LEU A 15 -37.39 -8.01 -50.77
N ASP A 16 -36.35 -7.28 -50.35
CA ASP A 16 -35.42 -7.71 -49.29
C ASP A 16 -35.62 -6.89 -48.00
N LEU A 17 -35.23 -7.46 -46.86
CA LEU A 17 -35.25 -6.82 -45.55
C LEU A 17 -34.42 -5.54 -45.47
N GLU A 18 -33.35 -5.46 -46.27
CA GLU A 18 -32.48 -4.28 -46.31
C GLU A 18 -33.19 -3.08 -46.95
N ASP A 19 -34.13 -3.30 -47.87
CA ASP A 19 -34.87 -2.24 -48.57
C ASP A 19 -35.77 -1.43 -47.61
N PHE A 20 -36.18 -2.04 -46.49
CA PHE A 20 -37.04 -1.42 -45.48
C PHE A 20 -36.28 -0.74 -44.35
N LYS A 21 -34.94 -0.71 -44.39
CA LYS A 21 -34.14 -0.01 -43.37
C LYS A 21 -33.96 1.46 -43.73
N GLY A 22 -33.90 2.34 -42.72
CA GLY A 22 -33.66 3.78 -42.92
C GLY A 22 -34.89 4.52 -43.43
N ASP A 23 -34.71 5.39 -44.42
CA ASP A 23 -35.75 6.30 -44.95
C ASP A 23 -36.59 5.65 -46.06
N PHE A 24 -37.14 4.46 -45.80
CA PHE A 24 -38.01 3.77 -46.76
C PHE A 24 -39.24 4.61 -47.14
N SER A 25 -39.50 4.76 -48.44
CA SER A 25 -40.67 5.46 -48.98
C SER A 25 -41.46 4.56 -49.92
N PHE A 26 -42.71 4.28 -49.55
CA PHE A 26 -43.63 3.51 -50.39
C PHE A 26 -43.92 4.23 -51.71
N ASP A 27 -44.10 5.55 -51.68
CA ASP A 27 -44.45 6.34 -52.88
C ASP A 27 -43.33 6.32 -53.92
N ALA A 28 -42.06 6.30 -53.48
CA ALA A 28 -40.91 6.22 -54.37
C ALA A 28 -40.80 4.83 -55.04
N LEU A 29 -40.96 3.76 -54.25
CA LEU A 29 -40.96 2.37 -54.73
C LEU A 29 -42.13 2.10 -55.70
N PHE A 30 -43.32 2.56 -55.34
CA PHE A 30 -44.53 2.40 -56.15
C PHE A 30 -44.44 3.22 -57.43
N GLY A 31 -43.95 4.45 -57.36
CA GLY A 31 -43.74 5.32 -58.52
C GLY A 31 -42.79 4.69 -59.53
N SER A 32 -41.61 4.24 -59.10
CA SER A 32 -40.64 3.58 -59.99
C SER A 32 -41.21 2.31 -60.64
N LEU A 33 -42.02 1.54 -59.90
CA LEU A 33 -42.62 0.31 -60.38
C LEU A 33 -43.66 0.56 -61.47
N VAL A 34 -44.55 1.53 -61.22
CA VAL A 34 -45.61 1.89 -62.16
C VAL A 34 -45.01 2.50 -63.43
N ASP A 35 -43.96 3.32 -63.29
CA ASP A 35 -43.24 3.91 -64.43
C ASP A 35 -42.54 2.84 -65.29
N GLU A 36 -42.07 1.74 -64.70
CA GLU A 36 -41.41 0.65 -65.42
C GLU A 36 -42.40 -0.27 -66.16
N LEU A 37 -43.56 -0.58 -65.56
CA LEU A 37 -44.57 -1.48 -66.14
C LEU A 37 -45.62 -0.79 -67.04
N LEU A 38 -45.84 0.51 -66.87
CA LEU A 38 -46.81 1.29 -67.66
C LEU A 38 -46.19 2.57 -68.27
N PRO A 39 -45.11 2.47 -69.06
CA PRO A 39 -44.45 3.64 -69.65
C PRO A 39 -45.32 4.39 -70.67
N GLU A 40 -46.28 3.73 -71.32
CA GLU A 40 -47.19 4.34 -72.32
C GLU A 40 -48.21 5.33 -71.72
N PHE A 41 -48.32 5.42 -70.39
CA PHE A 41 -49.29 6.29 -69.70
C PHE A 41 -48.65 7.45 -68.94
N HIS A 42 -47.37 7.72 -69.17
CA HIS A 42 -46.72 8.96 -68.74
C HIS A 42 -47.28 10.11 -69.58
N GLY A 43 -48.45 10.60 -69.22
CA GLY A 43 -49.20 11.61 -69.93
C GLY A 43 -48.57 12.99 -69.77
N ASP A 44 -47.56 13.29 -70.60
CA ASP A 44 -47.17 14.66 -70.92
C ASP A 44 -47.65 15.10 -72.33
N ASP A 45 -48.63 14.38 -72.89
CA ASP A 45 -49.39 14.81 -74.06
C ASP A 45 -50.84 15.16 -73.67
N ALA A 46 -51.01 16.30 -73.01
CA ALA A 46 -52.28 17.04 -73.00
C ALA A 46 -52.51 17.73 -74.36
N ALA A 47 -52.42 16.98 -75.47
CA ALA A 47 -52.62 17.49 -76.82
C ALA A 47 -53.59 16.59 -77.60
N GLY A 48 -54.87 16.97 -77.56
CA GLY A 48 -55.85 16.63 -78.60
C GLY A 48 -56.39 15.20 -78.61
N VAL A 49 -57.46 14.97 -77.84
CA VAL A 49 -58.35 13.82 -78.05
C VAL A 49 -59.24 14.08 -79.27
N PRO A 50 -59.16 13.30 -80.38
CA PRO A 50 -60.20 13.32 -81.41
C PRO A 50 -61.41 12.49 -80.93
N PRO A 51 -62.65 12.78 -81.40
CA PRO A 51 -63.85 12.10 -80.94
C PRO A 51 -63.86 10.60 -81.33
N PRO A 52 -64.52 9.73 -80.55
CA PRO A 52 -64.46 8.28 -80.75
C PRO A 52 -65.25 7.84 -82.00
N PRO A 53 -64.73 6.87 -82.80
CA PRO A 53 -65.50 6.22 -83.86
C PRO A 53 -66.55 5.24 -83.30
N PRO A 54 -67.63 4.94 -84.07
CA PRO A 54 -68.75 4.11 -83.61
C PRO A 54 -68.37 2.64 -83.36
N PRO A 55 -69.15 1.90 -82.54
CA PRO A 55 -68.75 0.58 -82.04
C PRO A 55 -68.88 -0.49 -83.13
N LEU A 56 -67.74 -1.06 -83.54
CA LEU A 56 -67.70 -2.29 -84.31
C LEU A 56 -67.74 -3.48 -83.36
N LEU A 57 -68.85 -4.23 -83.42
CA LEU A 57 -69.03 -5.55 -82.84
C LEU A 57 -67.97 -6.52 -83.41
N GLY A 58 -67.04 -6.96 -82.56
CA GLY A 58 -66.08 -8.00 -82.88
C GLY A 58 -64.96 -8.07 -81.84
N ALA A 59 -65.16 -8.91 -80.82
CA ALA A 59 -64.20 -9.35 -79.81
C ALA A 59 -62.95 -8.46 -79.65
N ALA A 60 -63.09 -7.38 -78.88
CA ALA A 60 -61.94 -6.61 -78.44
C ALA A 60 -60.99 -7.51 -77.64
N PRO A 61 -59.67 -7.51 -77.90
CA PRO A 61 -58.69 -8.13 -77.02
C PRO A 61 -58.83 -7.53 -75.61
N PRO A 62 -58.39 -8.24 -74.55
CA PRO A 62 -58.62 -7.80 -73.17
C PRO A 62 -58.22 -6.33 -73.00
N VAL A 63 -59.14 -5.56 -72.45
CA VAL A 63 -58.95 -4.16 -72.08
C VAL A 63 -57.86 -4.17 -70.99
N PHE A 64 -56.64 -3.80 -71.38
CA PHE A 64 -55.42 -3.67 -70.55
C PHE A 64 -54.79 -4.96 -69.99
N PRO A 65 -54.08 -5.77 -70.80
CA PRO A 65 -53.31 -6.93 -70.31
C PRO A 65 -52.21 -6.57 -69.30
N ALA A 66 -51.63 -5.36 -69.37
CA ALA A 66 -50.62 -4.87 -68.42
C ALA A 66 -51.16 -4.69 -66.98
N VAL A 67 -52.48 -4.51 -66.81
CA VAL A 67 -53.11 -4.40 -65.48
C VAL A 67 -53.14 -5.76 -64.76
N ASP A 68 -53.34 -6.85 -65.50
CA ASP A 68 -53.30 -8.20 -64.93
C ASP A 68 -51.88 -8.60 -64.50
N GLU A 69 -50.86 -8.17 -65.25
CA GLU A 69 -49.44 -8.34 -64.90
C GLU A 69 -49.07 -7.54 -63.64
N LEU A 70 -49.46 -6.26 -63.59
CA LEU A 70 -49.27 -5.40 -62.42
C LEU A 70 -49.99 -5.95 -61.17
N LEU A 71 -51.23 -6.44 -61.33
CA LEU A 71 -51.98 -7.10 -60.26
C LEU A 71 -51.31 -8.39 -59.79
N GLY A 72 -50.75 -9.17 -60.71
CA GLY A 72 -49.96 -10.37 -60.42
C GLY A 72 -48.74 -10.02 -59.56
N LEU A 73 -48.05 -8.93 -59.90
CA LEU A 73 -46.90 -8.41 -59.17
C LEU A 73 -47.27 -7.91 -57.78
N PHE A 74 -48.32 -7.09 -57.64
CA PHE A 74 -48.82 -6.67 -56.32
C PHE A 74 -49.19 -7.85 -55.43
N LYS A 75 -49.82 -8.89 -55.99
CA LYS A 75 -50.14 -10.12 -55.26
C LYS A 75 -48.88 -10.88 -54.84
N HIS A 76 -47.80 -10.82 -55.63
CA HIS A 76 -46.52 -11.41 -55.28
C HIS A 76 -45.81 -10.60 -54.19
N SER A 77 -45.65 -9.29 -54.36
CA SER A 77 -45.03 -8.40 -53.38
C SER A 77 -45.77 -8.39 -52.03
N CYS A 78 -47.10 -8.46 -52.02
CA CYS A 78 -47.88 -8.63 -50.79
C CYS A 78 -47.57 -9.93 -50.06
N LYS A 79 -47.33 -11.04 -50.78
CA LYS A 79 -46.92 -12.31 -50.18
C LYS A 79 -45.51 -12.20 -49.60
N GLU A 80 -44.57 -11.65 -50.36
CA GLU A 80 -43.20 -11.43 -49.89
C GLU A 80 -43.17 -10.55 -48.63
N LEU A 81 -43.95 -9.46 -48.59
CA LEU A 81 -44.04 -8.60 -47.40
C LEU A 81 -44.57 -9.34 -46.17
N VAL A 82 -45.56 -10.22 -46.33
CA VAL A 82 -46.08 -11.06 -45.25
C VAL A 82 -45.02 -12.05 -44.76
N ASP A 83 -44.25 -12.65 -45.68
CA ASP A 83 -43.17 -13.57 -45.36
C ASP A 83 -42.00 -12.86 -44.65
N LEU A 84 -41.60 -11.67 -45.11
CA LEU A 84 -40.61 -10.81 -44.46
C LEU A 84 -41.07 -10.41 -43.05
N ARG A 85 -42.32 -9.98 -42.89
CA ARG A 85 -42.90 -9.69 -41.57
C ARG A 85 -42.82 -10.91 -40.65
N ARG A 86 -43.18 -12.10 -41.13
CA ARG A 86 -43.07 -13.34 -40.37
C ARG A 86 -41.62 -13.66 -40.00
N GLN A 87 -40.68 -13.36 -40.88
CA GLN A 87 -39.25 -13.51 -40.62
C GLN A 87 -38.76 -12.53 -39.53
N ILE A 88 -39.20 -11.27 -39.57
CA ILE A 88 -38.93 -10.26 -38.53
C ILE A 88 -39.50 -10.72 -37.19
N ASP A 89 -40.76 -11.14 -37.16
CA ASP A 89 -41.43 -11.61 -35.95
C ASP A 89 -40.67 -12.80 -35.34
N LYS A 90 -40.19 -13.73 -36.17
CA LYS A 90 -39.36 -14.85 -35.73
C LYS A 90 -38.00 -14.40 -35.17
N ARG A 91 -37.31 -13.47 -35.85
CA ARG A 91 -36.04 -12.90 -35.36
C ARG A 91 -36.24 -12.16 -34.03
N LEU A 92 -37.30 -11.38 -33.91
CA LEU A 92 -37.67 -10.65 -32.70
C LEU A 92 -37.94 -11.60 -31.53
N GLN A 93 -38.70 -12.67 -31.75
CA GLN A 93 -38.98 -13.67 -30.72
C GLN A 93 -37.72 -14.43 -30.30
N ASN A 94 -36.84 -14.75 -31.24
CA ASN A 94 -35.56 -15.39 -30.93
C ASN A 94 -34.66 -14.46 -30.11
N LEU A 95 -34.52 -13.20 -30.52
CA LEU A 95 -33.72 -12.21 -29.79
C LEU A 95 -34.26 -11.99 -28.37
N LYS A 96 -35.59 -11.89 -28.23
CA LYS A 96 -36.24 -11.76 -26.92
C LYS A 96 -35.93 -12.95 -26.00
N LYS A 97 -35.94 -14.17 -26.54
CA LYS A 97 -35.57 -15.38 -25.78
C LYS A 97 -34.10 -15.37 -25.37
N GLU A 98 -33.20 -15.03 -26.30
CA GLU A 98 -31.76 -14.97 -26.02
C GLU A 98 -31.45 -13.93 -24.94
N VAL A 99 -32.01 -12.72 -25.04
CA VAL A 99 -31.87 -11.67 -24.01
C VAL A 99 -32.36 -12.18 -22.66
N ALA A 100 -33.52 -12.81 -22.59
CA ALA A 100 -34.03 -13.36 -21.33
C ALA A 100 -33.11 -14.44 -20.74
N THR A 101 -32.52 -15.30 -21.59
CA THR A 101 -31.56 -16.32 -21.16
C THR A 101 -30.25 -15.70 -20.67
N GLN A 102 -29.70 -14.72 -21.40
CA GLN A 102 -28.48 -14.02 -20.99
C GLN A 102 -28.71 -13.23 -19.70
N ASP A 103 -29.83 -12.51 -19.57
CA ASP A 103 -30.19 -11.80 -18.35
C ASP A 103 -30.28 -12.72 -17.14
N ALA A 104 -30.91 -13.90 -17.29
CA ALA A 104 -30.99 -14.89 -16.23
C ALA A 104 -29.61 -15.43 -15.84
N LYS A 105 -28.75 -15.70 -16.83
CA LYS A 105 -27.37 -16.15 -16.60
C LYS A 105 -26.54 -15.08 -15.89
N HIS A 106 -26.59 -13.85 -16.38
CA HIS A 106 -25.86 -12.71 -15.83
C HIS A 106 -26.29 -12.42 -14.39
N ARG A 107 -27.60 -12.45 -14.11
CA ARG A 107 -28.13 -12.26 -12.76
C ARG A 107 -27.63 -13.35 -11.80
N LYS A 108 -27.56 -14.60 -12.27
CA LYS A 108 -27.02 -15.71 -11.46
C LYS A 108 -25.54 -15.51 -11.16
N THR A 109 -24.73 -15.20 -12.17
CA THR A 109 -23.29 -14.98 -11.98
C THR A 109 -23.01 -13.78 -11.07
N LEU A 110 -23.81 -12.73 -11.18
CA LEU A 110 -23.69 -11.54 -10.33
C LEU A 110 -24.01 -11.88 -8.87
N GLY A 111 -25.07 -12.65 -8.62
CA GLY A 111 -25.39 -13.10 -7.25
C GLY A 111 -24.37 -14.08 -6.66
N GLU A 112 -23.69 -14.90 -7.46
CA GLU A 112 -22.57 -15.74 -7.00
C GLU A 112 -21.34 -14.88 -6.67
N LEU A 113 -21.06 -13.87 -7.50
CA LEU A 113 -19.95 -12.95 -7.27
C LEU A 113 -20.16 -12.09 -6.02
N GLU A 114 -21.36 -11.53 -5.82
CA GLU A 114 -21.73 -10.77 -4.61
C GLU A 114 -21.48 -11.60 -3.35
N LYS A 115 -21.97 -12.86 -3.32
CA LYS A 115 -21.72 -13.77 -2.19
C LYS A 115 -20.24 -14.07 -1.99
N GLY A 116 -19.48 -14.20 -3.07
CA GLY A 116 -18.03 -14.40 -3.01
C GLY A 116 -17.31 -13.18 -2.41
N VAL A 117 -17.73 -11.97 -2.78
CA VAL A 117 -17.21 -10.71 -2.26
C VAL A 117 -17.57 -10.54 -0.78
N ASP A 118 -18.80 -10.82 -0.38
CA ASP A 118 -19.21 -10.79 1.03
C ASP A 118 -18.36 -11.77 1.88
N GLY A 119 -18.16 -13.00 1.38
CA GLY A 119 -17.29 -13.98 2.04
C GLY A 119 -15.82 -13.53 2.12
N LEU A 120 -15.34 -12.77 1.13
CA LEU A 120 -14.01 -12.18 1.15
C LEU A 120 -13.91 -11.07 2.22
N PHE A 121 -14.94 -10.23 2.37
CA PHE A 121 -14.99 -9.22 3.44
C PHE A 121 -14.99 -9.86 4.84
N ASP A 122 -15.76 -10.92 5.05
CA ASP A 122 -15.76 -11.67 6.31
C ASP A 122 -14.37 -12.27 6.61
N SER A 123 -13.70 -12.78 5.58
CA SER A 123 -12.35 -13.32 5.70
C SER A 123 -11.33 -12.24 6.06
N PHE A 124 -11.45 -11.04 5.48
CA PHE A 124 -10.61 -9.90 5.84
C PHE A 124 -10.86 -9.40 7.26
N ALA A 125 -12.12 -9.32 7.71
CA ALA A 125 -12.43 -8.93 9.08
C ALA A 125 -11.84 -9.92 10.11
N ARG A 126 -11.89 -11.23 9.80
CA ARG A 126 -11.25 -12.27 10.61
C ARG A 126 -9.72 -12.17 10.59
N LEU A 127 -9.14 -11.90 9.43
CA LEU A 127 -7.70 -11.72 9.29
C LEU A 127 -7.23 -10.50 10.08
N ASP A 128 -7.92 -9.37 9.97
CA ASP A 128 -7.60 -8.14 10.70
C ASP A 128 -7.67 -8.35 12.21
N SER A 129 -8.70 -9.05 12.69
CA SER A 129 -8.82 -9.43 14.10
C SER A 129 -7.62 -10.28 14.58
N ARG A 130 -7.16 -11.22 13.75
CA ARG A 130 -5.98 -12.05 14.06
C ARG A 130 -4.69 -11.25 14.02
N ILE A 131 -4.51 -10.38 13.03
CA ILE A 131 -3.35 -9.50 12.92
C ILE A 131 -3.27 -8.60 14.14
N SER A 132 -4.39 -8.01 14.56
CA SER A 132 -4.46 -7.17 15.76
C SER A 132 -4.08 -7.95 17.03
N SER A 133 -4.63 -9.16 17.22
CA SER A 133 -4.30 -10.01 18.36
C SER A 133 -2.82 -10.44 18.41
N VAL A 134 -2.26 -10.83 17.27
CA VAL A 134 -0.83 -11.17 17.16
C VAL A 134 0.03 -9.93 17.37
N GLY A 135 -0.36 -8.78 16.82
CA GLY A 135 0.33 -7.50 17.00
C GLY A 135 0.40 -7.08 18.47
N GLN A 136 -0.71 -7.19 19.20
CA GLN A 136 -0.74 -6.94 20.65
C GLN A 136 0.14 -7.91 21.42
N THR A 137 0.13 -9.19 21.05
CA THR A 137 0.98 -10.20 21.69
C THR A 137 2.45 -9.93 21.42
N ALA A 138 2.81 -9.57 20.19
CA ALA A 138 4.17 -9.22 19.80
C ALA A 138 4.67 -7.98 20.53
N ALA A 139 3.83 -6.93 20.67
CA ALA A 139 4.15 -5.75 21.44
C ALA A 139 4.44 -6.10 22.90
N LYS A 140 3.58 -6.89 23.54
CA LYS A 140 3.77 -7.34 24.92
C LYS A 140 5.05 -8.16 25.11
N ILE A 141 5.36 -9.07 24.19
CA ILE A 141 6.62 -9.83 24.22
C ILE A 141 7.81 -8.88 24.04
N GLY A 142 7.71 -7.90 23.15
CA GLY A 142 8.70 -6.84 22.98
C GLY A 142 8.99 -6.10 24.27
N ASP A 143 7.95 -5.66 24.99
CA ASP A 143 8.08 -4.97 26.27
C ASP A 143 8.76 -5.86 27.33
N HIS A 144 8.39 -7.14 27.39
CA HIS A 144 9.03 -8.10 28.29
C HIS A 144 10.51 -8.31 27.97
N LEU A 145 10.87 -8.42 26.68
CA LEU A 145 12.26 -8.56 26.25
C LEU A 145 13.07 -7.31 26.55
N GLN A 146 12.51 -6.11 26.33
CA GLN A 146 13.19 -4.86 26.65
C GLN A 146 13.43 -4.71 28.15
N SER A 147 12.45 -5.07 28.98
CA SER A 147 12.60 -5.06 30.44
C SER A 147 13.65 -6.07 30.91
N ALA A 148 13.60 -7.30 30.40
CA ALA A 148 14.59 -8.33 30.70
C ALA A 148 16.00 -7.91 30.26
N GLU A 149 16.13 -7.28 29.09
CA GLU A 149 17.41 -6.78 28.60
C GLU A 149 17.94 -5.63 29.46
N SER A 150 17.09 -4.68 29.86
CA SER A 150 17.47 -3.62 30.80
C SER A 150 17.94 -4.18 32.14
N GLN A 151 17.28 -5.23 32.65
CA GLN A 151 17.71 -5.91 33.87
C GLN A 151 19.04 -6.65 33.67
N ARG A 152 19.22 -7.34 32.54
CA ARG A 152 20.45 -8.04 32.17
C ARG A 152 21.63 -7.07 32.08
N GLU A 153 21.44 -5.93 31.43
CA GLU A 153 22.45 -4.88 31.30
C GLU A 153 22.83 -4.30 32.67
N THR A 154 21.83 -3.98 33.50
CA THR A 154 22.06 -3.50 34.89
C THR A 154 22.84 -4.53 35.71
N ALA A 155 22.46 -5.81 35.61
CA ALA A 155 23.15 -6.89 36.30
C ALA A 155 24.60 -7.05 35.80
N SER A 156 24.83 -6.97 34.49
CA SER A 156 26.18 -7.01 33.91
C SER A 156 27.06 -5.88 34.44
N GLN A 157 26.56 -4.64 34.39
CA GLN A 157 27.27 -3.47 34.91
C GLN A 157 27.56 -3.60 36.41
N THR A 158 26.63 -4.15 37.18
CA THR A 158 26.80 -4.38 38.62
C THR A 158 27.86 -5.46 38.89
N ILE A 159 27.87 -6.54 38.11
CA ILE A 159 28.88 -7.60 38.22
C ILE A 159 30.27 -7.03 37.95
N ASP A 160 30.44 -6.23 36.90
CA ASP A 160 31.73 -5.62 36.58
C ASP A 160 32.17 -4.64 37.67
N LEU A 161 31.24 -3.86 38.21
CA LEU A 161 31.53 -3.01 39.35
C LEU A 161 31.97 -3.80 40.59
N ILE A 162 31.32 -4.93 40.89
CA ILE A 162 31.73 -5.81 41.99
C ILE A 162 33.14 -6.37 41.74
N LYS A 163 33.45 -6.81 40.51
CA LYS A 163 34.80 -7.29 40.16
C LYS A 163 35.84 -6.22 40.43
N TYR A 164 35.64 -5.01 39.93
CA TYR A 164 36.57 -3.91 40.17
C TYR A 164 36.67 -3.56 41.65
N LEU A 165 35.55 -3.55 42.38
CA LEU A 165 35.58 -3.31 43.83
C LEU A 165 36.41 -4.37 44.57
N MET A 166 36.29 -5.64 44.16
CA MET A 166 37.10 -6.73 44.70
C MET A 166 38.59 -6.56 44.36
N GLU A 167 38.93 -6.16 43.12
CA GLU A 167 40.32 -5.85 42.73
C GLU A 167 40.91 -4.76 43.64
N PHE A 168 40.18 -3.66 43.86
CA PHE A 168 40.58 -2.61 44.79
C PHE A 168 40.63 -3.07 46.26
N ASN A 169 39.96 -4.17 46.63
CA ASN A 169 39.91 -4.69 47.98
C ASN A 169 40.99 -5.76 48.29
N SER A 170 41.65 -6.31 47.27
CA SER A 170 42.56 -7.46 47.41
C SER A 170 43.77 -7.20 48.31
N THR A 171 44.58 -6.18 47.99
CA THR A 171 45.84 -5.90 48.70
C THR A 171 46.00 -4.39 48.93
N PRO A 172 46.30 -3.93 50.15
CA PRO A 172 46.51 -2.50 50.44
C PRO A 172 47.71 -1.94 49.67
N GLY A 173 47.52 -0.83 48.95
CA GLY A 173 48.57 -0.08 48.26
C GLY A 173 49.13 -0.73 46.98
N ASP A 174 48.60 -1.88 46.54
CA ASP A 174 49.02 -2.52 45.30
C ASP A 174 48.05 -2.22 44.16
N LEU A 175 48.27 -1.09 43.48
CA LEU A 175 47.48 -0.67 42.32
C LEU A 175 47.94 -1.32 41.00
N MET A 176 49.03 -2.09 41.02
CA MET A 176 49.62 -2.69 39.82
C MET A 176 48.87 -3.94 39.35
N GLU A 177 48.09 -4.57 40.22
CA GLU A 177 47.26 -5.75 39.90
C GLU A 177 45.86 -5.38 39.39
N LEU A 178 45.52 -4.10 39.31
CA LEU A 178 44.23 -3.65 38.80
C LEU A 178 44.06 -3.98 37.32
N SER A 179 42.79 -4.16 36.92
CA SER A 179 42.42 -4.30 35.51
C SER A 179 43.08 -3.23 34.63
N PRO A 180 43.56 -3.58 33.41
CA PRO A 180 44.24 -2.64 32.50
C PRO A 180 43.47 -1.35 32.19
N LEU A 181 42.15 -1.39 32.34
CA LEU A 181 41.27 -0.22 32.31
C LEU A 181 41.81 0.94 33.17
N PHE A 182 42.34 0.66 34.37
CA PHE A 182 42.77 1.69 35.31
C PHE A 182 44.14 2.30 34.95
N SER A 183 44.96 1.58 34.19
CA SER A 183 46.30 2.00 33.78
C SER A 183 46.31 2.63 32.38
N ASP A 184 45.34 2.33 31.52
CA ASP A 184 45.28 2.78 30.12
C ASP A 184 44.90 4.27 29.98
N ASP A 185 45.83 5.06 29.42
CA ASP A 185 45.66 6.51 29.15
C ASP A 185 44.53 6.83 28.14
N SER A 186 44.18 5.88 27.29
CA SER A 186 43.10 6.03 26.32
C SER A 186 41.71 5.86 26.94
N ARG A 187 41.62 5.20 28.11
CA ARG A 187 40.38 4.89 28.82
C ARG A 187 40.21 5.66 30.13
N VAL A 188 41.00 6.71 30.33
CA VAL A 188 41.00 7.55 31.55
C VAL A 188 39.60 8.05 31.93
N ALA A 189 38.77 8.41 30.96
CA ALA A 189 37.39 8.86 31.21
C ALA A 189 36.49 7.73 31.78
N GLU A 190 36.66 6.52 31.26
CA GLU A 190 35.91 5.34 31.71
C GLU A 190 36.38 4.91 33.11
N ALA A 191 37.69 4.87 33.32
CA ALA A 191 38.30 4.55 34.60
C ALA A 191 37.90 5.55 35.70
N ALA A 192 37.90 6.85 35.38
CA ALA A 192 37.40 7.91 36.26
C ALA A 192 35.93 7.70 36.67
N SER A 193 35.07 7.39 35.70
CA SER A 193 33.64 7.14 35.94
C SER A 193 33.42 5.91 36.82
N ILE A 194 34.15 4.82 36.57
CA ILE A 194 34.07 3.58 37.38
C ILE A 194 34.61 3.82 38.79
N ALA A 195 35.77 4.45 38.93
CA ALA A 195 36.35 4.78 40.24
C ALA A 195 35.43 5.69 41.06
N GLN A 196 34.79 6.68 40.44
CA GLN A 196 33.80 7.52 41.11
C GLN A 196 32.58 6.72 41.59
N LYS A 197 32.03 5.84 40.75
CA LYS A 197 30.91 4.97 41.12
C LYS A 197 31.30 4.08 42.30
N LEU A 198 32.44 3.37 42.19
CA LEU A 198 32.96 2.52 43.26
C LEU A 198 33.13 3.27 44.57
N ARG A 199 33.72 4.48 44.52
CA ARG A 199 33.90 5.33 45.70
C ARG A 199 32.57 5.72 46.32
N SER A 200 31.55 6.07 45.53
CA SER A 200 30.21 6.35 46.07
C SER A 200 29.60 5.14 46.79
N PHE A 201 29.76 3.92 46.26
CA PHE A 201 29.30 2.71 46.93
C PHE A 201 30.06 2.42 48.21
N ALA A 202 31.39 2.62 48.18
CA ALA A 202 32.25 2.33 49.32
C ALA A 202 32.08 3.34 50.46
N GLU A 203 31.83 4.61 50.14
CA GLU A 203 31.57 5.67 51.13
C GLU A 203 30.14 5.64 51.69
N GLU A 204 29.13 5.29 50.88
CA GLU A 204 27.72 5.25 51.31
C GLU A 204 27.44 4.10 52.32
N ASP A 205 28.12 2.96 52.19
CA ASP A 205 28.02 1.83 53.14
C ASP A 205 28.75 2.12 54.47
N VAL A 206 29.85 2.89 54.43
CA VAL A 206 30.63 3.27 55.63
C VAL A 206 29.98 4.44 56.38
N GLY A 207 29.30 5.36 55.69
CA GLY A 207 28.81 6.62 56.24
C GLY A 207 27.45 6.58 56.97
N ARG A 208 26.65 5.51 56.83
CA ARG A 208 25.25 5.50 57.30
C ARG A 208 24.99 4.76 58.62
N HIS A 209 25.97 4.10 59.21
CA HIS A 209 25.80 3.30 60.44
C HIS A 209 25.88 4.08 61.77
N GLY A 210 25.84 5.42 61.73
CA GLY A 210 25.75 6.24 62.94
C GLY A 210 24.37 6.20 63.62
N VAL A 211 23.28 5.94 62.88
CA VAL A 211 21.92 5.96 63.43
C VAL A 211 21.03 4.95 62.69
N THR A 212 20.73 3.84 63.36
CA THR A 212 19.76 2.78 62.99
C THR A 212 20.14 1.84 61.83
N SER A 213 20.78 0.71 62.15
CA SER A 213 20.84 -0.45 61.25
C SER A 213 20.28 -1.70 61.94
N ALA A 214 19.32 -2.31 61.26
CA ALA A 214 18.71 -3.58 61.62
C ALA A 214 19.75 -4.71 61.70
N VAL A 215 19.48 -5.64 62.60
CA VAL A 215 20.30 -6.82 62.90
C VAL A 215 20.52 -7.64 61.62
N GLY A 216 21.71 -7.54 61.01
CA GLY A 216 22.09 -8.35 59.86
C GLY A 216 23.20 -7.80 58.96
N SER A 217 23.42 -6.47 58.94
CA SER A 217 24.41 -5.82 58.06
C SER A 217 25.46 -5.02 58.84
N ALA A 218 26.19 -5.68 59.75
CA ALA A 218 27.19 -5.02 60.61
C ALA A 218 28.64 -5.33 60.22
N ASN A 219 28.88 -6.25 59.28
CA ASN A 219 30.23 -6.74 58.94
C ASN A 219 30.71 -6.39 57.53
N ALA A 220 29.85 -5.89 56.63
CA ALA A 220 30.24 -5.56 55.25
C ALA A 220 31.15 -4.32 55.19
N SER A 221 30.84 -3.30 56.00
CA SER A 221 31.56 -2.02 56.02
C SER A 221 33.02 -2.12 56.50
N ARG A 222 33.33 -3.06 57.40
CA ARG A 222 34.72 -3.32 57.84
C ARG A 222 35.56 -4.04 56.78
N GLY A 223 34.91 -4.74 55.85
CA GLY A 223 35.58 -5.40 54.73
C GLY A 223 36.04 -4.44 53.64
N LEU A 224 35.43 -3.24 53.55
CA LEU A 224 35.63 -2.33 52.41
C LEU A 224 36.64 -1.20 52.65
N GLU A 225 37.21 -1.12 53.86
CA GLU A 225 38.18 -0.08 54.25
C GLU A 225 39.41 -0.03 53.33
N VAL A 226 39.93 -1.19 52.92
CA VAL A 226 41.06 -1.31 51.98
C VAL A 226 40.69 -0.75 50.61
N ALA A 227 39.47 -1.03 50.13
CA ALA A 227 39.02 -0.52 48.84
C ALA A 227 38.84 1.01 48.86
N VAL A 228 38.34 1.57 49.97
CA VAL A 228 38.23 3.02 50.15
C VAL A 228 39.62 3.68 50.09
N ALA A 229 40.61 3.13 50.81
CA ALA A 229 41.98 3.64 50.80
C ALA A 229 42.62 3.55 49.40
N ASN A 230 42.52 2.40 48.75
CA ASN A 230 43.09 2.17 47.42
C ASN A 230 42.39 3.03 46.34
N LEU A 231 41.06 3.20 46.41
CA LEU A 231 40.32 4.09 45.52
C LEU A 231 40.72 5.56 45.72
N GLN A 232 40.98 5.98 46.96
CA GLN A 232 41.47 7.33 47.23
C GLN A 232 42.87 7.56 46.66
N GLU A 233 43.78 6.60 46.84
CA GLU A 233 45.14 6.64 46.28
C GLU A 233 45.10 6.67 44.75
N TYR A 234 44.32 5.79 44.12
CA TYR A 234 44.12 5.78 42.69
C TYR A 234 43.52 7.10 42.16
N CYS A 235 42.50 7.65 42.83
CA CYS A 235 41.92 8.92 42.42
C CYS A 235 42.92 10.07 42.50
N ASN A 236 43.80 10.09 43.52
CA ASN A 236 44.85 11.09 43.64
C ASN A 236 45.88 10.95 42.50
N GLU A 237 46.30 9.73 42.17
CA GLU A 237 47.21 9.48 41.05
C GLU A 237 46.58 9.88 39.71
N LEU A 238 45.31 9.50 39.50
CA LEU A 238 44.54 9.84 38.32
C LEU A 238 44.37 11.36 38.15
N GLU A 239 44.11 12.08 39.23
CA GLU A 239 44.03 13.55 39.24
C GLU A 239 45.36 14.18 38.83
N ASN A 240 46.48 13.73 39.42
CA ASN A 240 47.81 14.22 39.06
C ASN A 240 48.15 13.93 37.58
N ARG A 241 47.78 12.74 37.09
CA ARG A 241 47.95 12.36 35.68
C ARG A 241 47.13 13.26 34.75
N LEU A 242 45.88 13.52 35.09
CA LEU A 242 44.99 14.41 34.35
C LEU A 242 45.48 15.87 34.36
N LEU A 243 45.99 16.36 35.49
CA LEU A 243 46.59 17.70 35.60
C LEU A 243 47.83 17.82 34.71
N SER A 244 48.73 16.83 34.74
CA SER A 244 49.91 16.81 33.86
C SER A 244 49.54 16.79 32.36
N ARG A 245 48.51 16.00 32.01
CA ARG A 245 47.97 15.97 30.63
C ARG A 245 47.33 17.30 30.25
N PHE A 246 46.61 17.94 31.17
CA PHE A 246 46.03 19.27 30.98
C PHE A 246 47.12 20.32 30.76
N ASP A 247 48.17 20.33 31.57
CA ASP A 247 49.29 21.27 31.44
C ASP A 247 50.03 21.10 30.11
N THR A 248 50.25 19.85 29.70
CA THR A 248 50.85 19.54 28.40
C THR A 248 49.98 20.02 27.24
N ALA A 249 48.67 19.79 27.32
CA ALA A 249 47.70 20.27 26.34
C ALA A 249 47.63 21.80 26.31
N SER A 250 47.74 22.45 27.47
CA SER A 250 47.78 23.91 27.61
C SER A 250 49.02 24.51 26.94
N GLN A 251 50.20 23.93 27.17
CA GLN A 251 51.43 24.33 26.49
C GLN A 251 51.35 24.20 24.97
N ARG A 252 50.64 23.16 24.48
CA ARG A 252 50.41 22.92 23.05
C ARG A 252 49.20 23.66 22.47
N ARG A 253 48.43 24.38 23.30
CA ARG A 253 47.18 25.08 22.95
C ARG A 253 46.09 24.15 22.38
N GLU A 254 46.05 22.90 22.83
CA GLU A 254 45.05 21.90 22.46
C GLU A 254 43.76 22.05 23.28
N LEU A 255 42.85 22.92 22.83
CA LEU A 255 41.60 23.25 23.54
C LEU A 255 40.68 22.05 23.80
N SER A 256 40.59 21.11 22.86
CA SER A 256 39.74 19.91 23.00
C SER A 256 40.22 18.98 24.11
N THR A 257 41.53 18.73 24.18
CA THR A 257 42.13 17.85 25.19
C THR A 257 42.04 18.47 26.58
N MET A 258 42.23 19.79 26.68
CA MET A 258 42.02 20.52 27.92
C MET A 258 40.58 20.42 28.42
N ALA A 259 39.60 20.59 27.54
CA ALA A 259 38.18 20.49 27.90
C ALA A 259 37.81 19.07 28.37
N GLU A 260 38.35 18.03 27.72
CA GLU A 260 38.17 16.64 28.13
C GLU A 260 38.76 16.38 29.52
N CYS A 261 40.01 16.78 29.76
CA CYS A 261 40.65 16.62 31.08
C CYS A 261 39.88 17.36 32.18
N ALA A 262 39.45 18.60 31.92
CA ALA A 262 38.65 19.39 32.86
C ALA A 262 37.31 18.72 33.19
N LYS A 263 36.64 18.12 32.19
CA LYS A 263 35.39 17.38 32.39
C LYS A 263 35.62 16.17 33.29
N ILE A 264 36.67 15.38 33.06
CA ILE A 264 36.98 14.20 33.86
C ILE A 264 37.39 14.61 35.29
N LEU A 265 38.24 15.62 35.44
CA LEU A 265 38.65 16.17 36.74
C LEU A 265 37.44 16.64 37.57
N SER A 266 36.45 17.28 36.94
CA SER A 266 35.22 17.73 37.61
C SER A 266 34.37 16.58 38.16
N GLN A 267 34.52 15.37 37.60
CA GLN A 267 33.82 14.16 38.05
C GLN A 267 34.56 13.48 39.20
N VAL A 268 35.88 13.32 39.09
CA VAL A 268 36.71 12.62 40.08
C VAL A 268 36.91 13.43 41.35
N CYS A 269 37.08 14.76 41.23
CA CYS A 269 37.44 15.63 42.35
C CYS A 269 36.17 16.15 43.06
N THR A 270 35.80 15.54 44.19
CA THR A 270 34.75 16.09 45.09
C THR A 270 35.14 17.42 45.71
N ARG A 271 36.44 17.76 45.73
CA ARG A 271 36.98 19.03 46.23
C ARG A 271 36.62 20.25 45.36
N CYS A 272 36.34 20.05 44.08
CA CYS A 272 35.90 21.13 43.18
C CYS A 272 34.42 21.51 43.33
N LYS A 273 33.57 20.66 43.97
CA LYS A 273 32.16 21.02 44.23
C LYS A 273 32.00 22.20 45.21
N GLY A 274 33.05 22.55 45.97
CA GLY A 274 33.07 23.71 46.86
C GLY A 274 33.66 25.01 46.27
N HIS A 275 34.27 24.95 45.07
CA HIS A 275 34.93 26.10 44.42
C HIS A 275 34.35 26.40 43.03
N GLY A 276 33.04 26.20 42.87
CA GLY A 276 32.28 26.48 41.65
C GLY A 276 32.48 27.88 41.00
N PRO A 277 32.82 28.98 41.70
CA PRO A 277 33.00 30.25 41.01
C PRO A 277 34.39 30.49 40.42
N VAL A 278 35.42 29.73 40.80
CA VAL A 278 36.81 30.10 40.44
C VAL A 278 37.23 29.53 39.08
N PHE A 279 36.77 28.33 38.73
CA PHE A 279 37.08 27.74 37.42
C PHE A 279 36.36 28.41 36.25
N HIS A 280 35.17 28.99 36.49
CA HIS A 280 34.40 29.67 35.45
C HIS A 280 34.89 31.10 35.15
N ALA A 281 35.68 31.70 36.06
CA ALA A 281 36.16 33.07 35.95
C ALA A 281 37.53 33.21 35.27
N GLN A 282 38.30 32.13 35.14
CA GLN A 282 39.66 32.18 34.56
C GLN A 282 39.71 31.90 33.04
N PHE A 283 38.61 31.38 32.46
CA PHE A 283 38.57 30.94 31.05
C PHE A 283 37.25 31.27 30.32
N GLY A 284 36.56 32.33 30.76
CA GLY A 284 35.48 32.96 29.99
C GLY A 284 36.03 34.00 29.02
#